data_AF-A0A3M3KYP7-F1
#
_entry.id   AF-A0A3M3KYP7-F1
#
_cell.length_a   1.000
_cell.length_b   1.000
_cell.length_c   1.000
_cell.angle_alpha   90.00
_cell.angle_beta   90.00
_cell.angle_gamma   90.00
#
_symmetry.space_group_name_H-M   'P 1'
#
loop_
_entity.id
_entity.type
_entity.pdbx_description
1 polymer ?
#
loop_
_entity_poly.entity_id
_entity_poly.type
_entity_poly.pdbx_seq_one_letter_code
_entity_poly.pdbx_strand_id
1 'polypeptide(L)'
;MPIIMLSALDQQSARLSGLEAGAEEYLNKPVDSSELWLRVRNLLRLKSFGDYLKSHSMILEEQLQQRTIDLERFRTVMDASEDAIFLINRNTMSLIEFNRRACQLLGYTAEELSHKTPAELGETSMENLEVVYDQIIAGKGPSEPLETQIRDKSGNDVEVEIHRQAYRTGEDWVIVGIVRDIT
;
A
#
# COMPACT_ATOMS: atom_id res chain seq x y z
N MET A 1 -21.97 -4.51 28.49
CA MET A 1 -21.45 -3.92 29.74
C MET A 1 -21.20 -5.07 30.68
N PRO A 2 -20.10 -5.08 31.46
CA PRO A 2 -19.83 -6.23 32.33
C PRO A 2 -20.86 -6.33 33.45
N ILE A 3 -21.23 -7.55 33.81
CA ILE A 3 -22.21 -7.92 34.82
C ILE A 3 -21.51 -8.72 35.91
N ILE A 4 -21.56 -8.22 37.15
CA ILE A 4 -21.15 -8.96 38.34
C ILE A 4 -22.40 -9.34 39.13
N MET A 5 -22.58 -10.63 39.38
CA MET A 5 -23.69 -11.13 40.18
C MET A 5 -23.30 -11.18 41.67
N LEU A 6 -24.12 -10.58 42.54
CA LEU A 6 -23.94 -10.65 43.99
C LEU A 6 -25.06 -11.50 44.61
N SER A 7 -24.70 -12.57 45.34
CA SER A 7 -25.68 -13.53 45.86
C SER A 7 -25.39 -13.96 47.29
N ALA A 8 -26.44 -14.29 48.04
CA ALA A 8 -26.31 -14.95 49.35
C ALA A 8 -26.25 -16.49 49.24
N LEU A 9 -26.47 -17.05 48.05
CA LEU A 9 -26.39 -18.48 47.80
C LEU A 9 -24.93 -18.91 47.64
N ASP A 10 -24.48 -19.80 48.52
CA ASP A 10 -23.10 -20.29 48.58
C ASP A 10 -22.85 -21.58 47.79
N GLN A 11 -23.92 -22.17 47.26
CA GLN A 11 -23.85 -23.40 46.48
C GLN A 11 -23.11 -23.16 45.16
N GLN A 12 -22.18 -24.06 44.85
CA GLN A 12 -21.41 -24.03 43.60
C GLN A 12 -22.32 -24.05 42.36
N SER A 13 -23.48 -24.71 42.44
CA SER A 13 -24.52 -24.73 41.39
C SER A 13 -25.07 -23.34 41.06
N ALA A 14 -25.32 -22.50 42.07
CA ALA A 14 -25.83 -21.14 41.88
C ALA A 14 -24.78 -20.24 41.21
N ARG A 15 -23.51 -20.39 41.58
CA ARG A 15 -22.39 -19.70 40.94
C ARG A 15 -22.27 -20.07 39.47
N LEU A 16 -22.26 -21.37 39.16
CA LEU A 16 -22.19 -21.86 37.78
C LEU A 16 -23.36 -21.34 36.95
N SER A 17 -24.58 -21.45 37.48
CA SER A 17 -25.78 -20.95 36.80
C SER A 17 -25.71 -19.44 36.53
N GLY A 18 -25.18 -18.65 37.47
CA GLY A 18 -25.00 -17.21 37.28
C GLY A 18 -24.01 -16.85 36.16
N LEU A 19 -22.91 -17.60 36.04
CA LEU A 19 -21.91 -17.40 34.98
C LEU A 19 -22.45 -17.86 33.61
N GLU A 20 -23.14 -19.00 33.56
CA GLU A 20 -23.79 -19.52 32.34
C GLU A 20 -24.90 -18.57 31.84
N ALA A 21 -25.57 -17.86 32.74
CA ALA A 21 -26.55 -16.83 32.40
C ALA A 21 -25.91 -15.53 31.83
N GLY A 22 -24.58 -15.46 31.74
CA GLY A 22 -23.84 -14.36 31.12
C GLY A 22 -23.28 -13.33 32.10
N ALA A 23 -23.24 -13.60 33.41
CA ALA A 23 -22.43 -12.80 34.33
C ALA A 23 -20.94 -13.09 34.09
N GLU A 24 -20.10 -12.06 33.94
CA GLU A 24 -18.65 -12.27 33.88
C GLU A 24 -18.08 -12.68 35.24
N GLU A 25 -18.72 -12.28 36.34
CA GLU A 25 -18.29 -12.67 37.68
C GLU A 25 -19.46 -12.90 38.65
N TYR A 26 -19.21 -13.70 39.68
CA TYR A 26 -20.16 -14.02 40.75
C TYR A 26 -19.48 -13.90 42.11
N LEU A 27 -20.07 -13.14 43.04
CA LEU A 27 -19.56 -12.95 44.39
C LEU A 27 -20.63 -13.27 45.44
N ASN A 28 -20.17 -13.84 46.55
CA ASN A 28 -21.03 -14.19 47.67
C ASN A 28 -21.10 -13.03 48.66
N LYS A 29 -22.24 -12.86 49.33
CA LYS A 29 -22.39 -11.92 50.44
C LYS A 29 -21.94 -12.55 51.78
N PRO A 30 -21.39 -11.74 52.71
CA PRO A 30 -21.02 -10.33 52.56
C PRO A 30 -19.80 -10.17 51.65
N VAL A 31 -19.85 -9.20 50.72
CA VAL A 31 -18.74 -8.95 49.80
C VAL A 31 -17.80 -7.90 50.38
N ASP A 32 -16.50 -8.13 50.27
CA ASP A 32 -15.52 -7.11 50.59
C ASP A 32 -15.57 -5.98 49.54
N SER A 33 -15.66 -4.74 50.01
CA SER A 33 -15.79 -3.59 49.12
C SER A 33 -14.55 -3.38 48.24
N SER A 34 -13.36 -3.70 48.74
CA SER A 34 -12.10 -3.59 48.00
C SER A 34 -12.00 -4.68 46.93
N GLU A 35 -12.43 -5.90 47.25
CA GLU A 35 -12.50 -7.00 46.28
C GLU A 35 -13.46 -6.67 45.12
N LEU A 36 -14.68 -6.22 45.44
CA LEU A 36 -15.66 -5.84 44.43
C LEU A 36 -15.13 -4.71 43.53
N TRP A 37 -14.51 -3.69 44.13
CA TRP A 37 -13.95 -2.57 43.37
C TRP A 37 -12.83 -3.02 42.42
N LEU A 38 -11.95 -3.91 42.88
CA LEU A 38 -10.87 -4.45 42.05
C LEU A 38 -11.41 -5.20 40.84
N ARG A 39 -12.44 -6.03 41.04
CA ARG A 39 -13.12 -6.81 39.99
C ARG A 39 -13.82 -5.92 38.97
N VAL A 40 -14.62 -4.94 39.44
CA VAL A 40 -15.25 -3.93 38.58
C VAL A 40 -14.21 -3.19 37.74
N ARG A 41 -13.12 -2.73 38.36
CA ARG A 41 -12.05 -2.01 37.66
C ARG A 41 -11.41 -2.87 36.57
N ASN A 42 -11.14 -4.15 36.84
CA ASN A 42 -10.54 -5.07 35.88
C ASN A 42 -11.48 -5.34 34.70
N LEU A 43 -12.75 -5.63 34.96
CA LEU A 43 -13.75 -5.89 33.91
C LEU A 43 -13.98 -4.68 33.01
N LEU A 44 -14.08 -3.47 33.60
CA LEU A 44 -14.21 -2.24 32.81
C LEU A 44 -12.97 -1.98 31.95
N ARG A 45 -11.76 -2.26 32.48
CA ARG A 45 -10.51 -2.12 31.72
C ARG A 45 -10.41 -3.12 30.57
N LEU A 46 -10.81 -4.37 30.79
CA LEU A 46 -10.85 -5.38 29.73
C LEU A 46 -11.85 -5.00 28.64
N LYS A 47 -13.04 -4.53 29.05
CA LYS A 47 -14.05 -4.07 28.10
C LYS A 47 -13.55 -2.88 27.28
N SER A 48 -12.99 -1.85 27.92
CA SER A 48 -12.53 -0.66 27.21
C SER A 48 -11.41 -0.99 26.23
N PHE A 49 -10.51 -1.92 26.59
CA PHE A 49 -9.47 -2.41 25.70
C PHE A 49 -10.06 -3.17 24.50
N GLY A 50 -11.04 -4.05 24.71
CA GLY A 50 -11.73 -4.77 23.63
C GLY A 50 -12.48 -3.82 22.68
N ASP A 51 -13.20 -2.85 23.23
CA ASP A 51 -13.90 -1.83 22.45
C ASP A 51 -12.91 -0.96 21.64
N TYR A 52 -11.75 -0.63 22.23
CA TYR A 52 -10.67 0.10 21.55
C TYR A 52 -10.10 -0.71 20.37
N LEU A 53 -9.73 -1.98 20.59
CA LEU A 53 -9.20 -2.83 19.53
C LEU A 53 -10.18 -3.00 18.37
N LYS A 54 -11.47 -3.21 18.69
CA LYS A 54 -12.51 -3.34 17.68
C LYS A 54 -12.64 -2.06 16.84
N SER A 55 -12.65 -0.91 17.49
CA SER A 55 -12.74 0.39 16.80
C SER A 55 -11.51 0.65 15.93
N HIS A 56 -10.33 0.31 16.43
CA HIS A 56 -9.07 0.47 15.68
C HIS A 56 -8.99 -0.48 14.48
N SER A 57 -9.41 -1.75 14.63
CA SER A 57 -9.50 -2.72 13.52
C SER A 57 -10.40 -2.19 12.40
N MET A 58 -11.58 -1.67 12.77
CA MET A 58 -12.54 -1.14 11.79
C MET A 58 -11.95 0.04 10.99
N ILE A 59 -11.24 0.95 11.65
CA ILE A 59 -10.58 2.09 10.99
C ILE A 59 -9.45 1.61 10.08
N LEU A 60 -8.64 0.64 10.52
CA LEU A 60 -7.55 0.09 9.71
C LEU A 60 -8.09 -0.63 8.47
N GLU A 61 -9.15 -1.42 8.61
CA GLU A 61 -9.82 -2.09 7.49
C GLU A 61 -10.37 -1.08 6.48
N GLU A 62 -11.01 -0.01 6.93
CA GLU A 62 -11.49 1.07 6.08
C GLU A 62 -10.34 1.78 5.34
N GLN A 63 -9.23 2.05 6.02
CA GLN A 63 -8.03 2.64 5.40
C GLN A 63 -7.42 1.72 4.34
N LEU A 64 -7.35 0.41 4.60
CA LEU A 64 -6.85 -0.57 3.63
C LEU A 64 -7.76 -0.67 2.41
N GLN A 65 -9.08 -0.67 2.61
CA GLN A 65 -10.04 -0.64 1.51
C GLN A 65 -9.89 0.62 0.67
N GLN A 66 -9.80 1.79 1.30
CA GLN A 66 -9.64 3.05 0.57
C GLN A 66 -8.33 3.09 -0.23
N ARG A 67 -7.22 2.64 0.37
CA ARG A 67 -5.92 2.53 -0.33
C ARG A 67 -5.99 1.57 -1.52
N THR A 68 -6.71 0.46 -1.38
CA THR A 68 -6.89 -0.51 -2.46
C THR A 68 -7.67 0.11 -3.62
N ILE A 69 -8.78 0.79 -3.33
CA ILE A 69 -9.59 1.51 -4.33
C ILE A 69 -8.77 2.58 -5.05
N ASP A 70 -7.97 3.35 -4.31
CA ASP A 70 -7.14 4.41 -4.89
C ASP A 70 -6.07 3.84 -5.83
N LEU A 71 -5.43 2.71 -5.45
CA LEU A 71 -4.47 2.01 -6.31
C LEU A 71 -5.12 1.42 -7.56
N GLU A 72 -6.31 0.83 -7.43
CA GLU A 72 -7.06 0.31 -8.59
C GLU A 72 -7.46 1.43 -9.55
N ARG A 73 -7.91 2.57 -9.02
CA ARG A 73 -8.22 3.77 -9.83
C ARG A 73 -6.99 4.29 -10.54
N PHE A 74 -5.86 4.39 -9.85
CA PHE A 74 -4.60 4.82 -10.45
C PHE A 74 -4.19 3.90 -11.60
N ARG A 75 -4.20 2.57 -11.37
CA ARG A 75 -3.91 1.58 -12.42
C ARG A 75 -4.86 1.70 -13.60
N THR A 76 -6.15 1.90 -13.35
CA THR A 76 -7.15 2.06 -14.40
C THR A 76 -6.85 3.29 -15.28
N VAL A 77 -6.46 4.41 -14.68
CA VAL A 77 -6.09 5.63 -15.42
C VAL A 77 -4.83 5.39 -16.26
N MET A 78 -3.82 4.73 -15.68
CA MET A 78 -2.58 4.40 -16.37
C MET A 78 -2.81 3.43 -17.54
N ASP A 79 -3.66 2.42 -17.36
CA ASP A 79 -3.99 1.42 -18.38
C ASP A 79 -4.95 1.93 -19.46
N ALA A 80 -5.67 3.03 -19.21
CA ALA A 80 -6.49 3.69 -20.23
C ALA A 80 -5.65 4.47 -21.26
N SER A 81 -4.36 4.70 -20.99
CA SER A 81 -3.42 5.33 -21.93
C SER A 81 -3.07 4.39 -23.09
N GLU A 82 -3.09 4.92 -24.32
CA GLU A 82 -2.61 4.21 -25.51
C GLU A 82 -1.07 4.19 -25.61
N ASP A 83 -0.42 5.09 -24.87
CA ASP A 83 1.03 5.16 -24.75
C ASP A 83 1.52 4.30 -23.57
N ALA A 84 2.72 3.75 -23.70
CA ALA A 84 3.40 3.06 -22.62
C ALA A 84 3.92 4.07 -21.60
N ILE A 85 3.61 3.87 -20.33
CA ILE A 85 4.03 4.78 -19.25
C ILE A 85 4.95 4.02 -18.29
N PHE A 86 6.06 4.66 -17.92
CA PHE A 86 7.05 4.16 -16.96
C PHE A 86 7.30 5.21 -15.87
N LEU A 87 7.30 4.79 -14.61
CA LEU A 87 7.74 5.59 -13.47
C LEU A 87 9.07 5.04 -13.00
N ILE A 88 10.07 5.90 -12.91
CA ILE A 88 11.46 5.53 -12.64
C ILE A 88 11.94 6.28 -11.42
N ASN A 89 12.49 5.58 -10.44
CA ASN A 89 13.15 6.24 -9.32
C ASN A 89 14.53 6.75 -9.78
N ARG A 90 14.79 8.05 -9.65
CA ARG A 90 16.08 8.62 -10.07
C ARG A 90 17.26 8.07 -9.26
N ASN A 91 17.11 7.86 -7.96
CA ASN A 91 18.21 7.48 -7.08
C ASN A 91 18.62 6.02 -7.30
N THR A 92 17.65 5.11 -7.43
CA THR A 92 17.91 3.69 -7.63
C THR A 92 17.96 3.28 -9.09
N MET A 93 17.55 4.15 -10.02
CA MET A 93 17.43 3.88 -11.45
C MET A 93 16.57 2.64 -11.77
N SER A 94 15.57 2.36 -10.93
CA SER A 94 14.66 1.22 -11.07
C SER A 94 13.27 1.64 -11.51
N LEU A 95 12.57 0.77 -12.23
CA LEU A 95 11.16 0.96 -12.55
C LEU A 95 10.32 0.77 -11.28
N ILE A 96 9.63 1.84 -10.86
CA ILE A 96 8.68 1.81 -9.74
C ILE A 96 7.35 1.23 -10.22
N GLU A 97 6.88 1.70 -11.38
CA GLU A 97 5.57 1.34 -11.91
C GLU A 97 5.52 1.51 -13.43
N PHE A 98 4.62 0.78 -14.07
CA PHE A 98 4.39 0.83 -15.51
C PHE A 98 2.98 0.34 -15.82
N ASN A 99 2.40 0.81 -16.92
CA ASN A 99 1.06 0.38 -17.34
C ASN A 99 1.09 -0.91 -18.18
N ARG A 100 -0.08 -1.47 -18.45
CA ARG A 100 -0.24 -2.65 -19.30
C ARG A 100 0.34 -2.43 -20.70
N ARG A 101 0.24 -1.21 -21.23
CA ARG A 101 0.76 -0.88 -22.56
C ARG A 101 2.27 -1.03 -22.64
N ALA A 102 3.01 -0.66 -21.60
CA ALA A 102 4.45 -0.89 -21.51
C ALA A 102 4.84 -2.37 -21.63
N CYS A 103 4.14 -3.25 -20.91
CA CYS A 103 4.35 -4.70 -21.00
C CYS A 103 4.07 -5.23 -22.42
N GLN A 104 3.01 -4.75 -23.06
CA GLN A 104 2.64 -5.15 -24.42
C GLN A 104 3.66 -4.68 -25.47
N LEU A 105 4.12 -3.43 -25.35
CA LEU A 105 5.09 -2.83 -26.25
C LEU A 105 6.42 -3.58 -26.22
N LEU A 106 6.90 -3.92 -25.02
CA LEU A 106 8.20 -4.57 -24.84
C LEU A 106 8.13 -6.11 -24.84
N GLY A 107 6.94 -6.71 -24.78
CA GLY A 107 6.74 -8.16 -24.72
C GLY A 107 7.16 -8.82 -23.40
N TYR A 108 7.35 -8.05 -22.32
CA TYR A 108 7.67 -8.58 -20.98
C TYR A 108 6.42 -8.82 -20.14
N THR A 109 6.51 -9.75 -19.20
CA THR A 109 5.53 -9.81 -18.09
C THR A 109 5.81 -8.70 -17.09
N ALA A 110 4.82 -8.35 -16.26
CA ALA A 110 5.01 -7.34 -15.22
C ALA A 110 6.12 -7.74 -14.23
N GLU A 111 6.22 -9.02 -13.89
CA GLU A 111 7.27 -9.53 -13.01
C GLU A 111 8.66 -9.36 -13.63
N GLU A 112 8.83 -9.73 -14.90
CA GLU A 112 10.10 -9.56 -15.63
C GLU A 112 10.49 -8.08 -15.76
N LEU A 113 9.53 -7.23 -16.10
CA LEU A 113 9.77 -5.79 -16.31
C LEU A 113 10.12 -5.08 -14.98
N SER A 114 9.58 -5.53 -13.85
CA SER A 114 9.89 -4.97 -12.52
C SER A 114 11.36 -5.14 -12.10
N HIS A 115 12.06 -6.12 -12.68
CA HIS A 115 13.47 -6.37 -12.44
C HIS A 115 14.39 -5.72 -13.47
N LYS A 116 13.82 -4.95 -14.41
CA LYS A 116 14.58 -4.24 -15.44
C LYS A 116 14.87 -2.81 -15.05
N THR A 117 15.99 -2.32 -15.54
CA THR A 117 16.37 -0.92 -15.47
C THR A 117 16.09 -0.22 -16.80
N PRO A 118 15.89 1.11 -16.81
CA PRO A 118 15.71 1.86 -18.05
C PRO A 118 16.87 1.71 -19.03
N ALA A 119 18.10 1.51 -18.52
CA ALA A 119 19.30 1.29 -19.34
C ALA A 119 19.29 -0.08 -20.05
N GLU A 120 18.62 -1.09 -19.51
CA GLU A 120 18.50 -2.40 -20.15
C GLU A 120 17.42 -2.44 -21.24
N LEU A 121 16.47 -1.51 -21.19
CA LEU A 121 15.35 -1.41 -22.14
C LEU A 121 15.67 -0.55 -23.37
N GLY A 122 16.80 0.17 -23.36
CA GLY A 122 17.23 1.00 -24.48
C GLY A 122 18.73 0.89 -24.74
N GLU A 123 19.25 1.69 -25.67
CA GLU A 123 20.66 1.66 -26.05
C GLU A 123 21.56 2.59 -25.21
N THR A 124 20.95 3.38 -24.33
CA THR A 124 21.68 4.39 -23.55
C THR A 124 22.27 3.79 -22.28
N SER A 125 23.56 4.05 -22.04
CA SER A 125 24.22 3.63 -20.80
C SER A 125 23.57 4.26 -19.57
N MET A 126 23.72 3.60 -18.42
CA MET A 126 23.22 4.10 -17.14
C MET A 126 23.73 5.53 -16.86
N GLU A 127 25.04 5.77 -17.03
CA GLU A 127 25.67 7.08 -16.79
C GLU A 127 25.05 8.19 -17.65
N ASN A 128 24.78 7.91 -18.94
CA ASN A 128 24.17 8.90 -19.81
C ASN A 128 22.71 9.17 -19.43
N LEU A 129 21.96 8.14 -19.04
CA LEU A 129 20.58 8.32 -18.56
C LEU A 129 20.53 9.15 -17.27
N GLU A 130 21.48 8.93 -16.36
CA GLU A 130 21.60 9.73 -15.14
C GLU A 130 21.79 11.22 -15.45
N VAL A 131 22.70 11.54 -16.37
CA VAL A 131 22.93 12.93 -16.83
C VAL A 131 21.66 13.51 -17.46
N VAL A 132 20.96 12.75 -18.30
CA VAL A 132 19.71 13.18 -18.93
C VAL A 132 18.64 13.44 -17.87
N TYR A 133 18.49 12.57 -16.88
CA TYR A 133 17.51 12.74 -15.81
C TYR A 133 17.85 13.94 -14.92
N ASP A 134 19.12 14.17 -14.60
CA ASP A 134 19.56 15.33 -13.84
C ASP A 134 19.29 16.63 -14.59
N GLN A 135 19.44 16.64 -15.93
CA GLN A 135 19.08 17.77 -16.76
C GLN A 135 17.56 18.03 -16.74
N ILE A 136 16.73 16.98 -16.84
CA ILE A 136 15.26 17.11 -16.75
C ILE A 136 14.85 17.66 -15.38
N ILE A 137 15.43 17.13 -14.29
CA ILE A 137 15.21 17.61 -12.92
C ILE A 137 15.59 19.09 -12.78
N ALA A 138 16.69 19.51 -13.40
CA ALA A 138 17.13 20.90 -13.43
C ALA A 138 16.28 21.82 -14.33
N GLY A 139 15.21 21.31 -14.96
CA GLY A 139 14.37 22.05 -15.91
C GLY A 139 15.06 22.36 -17.25
N LYS A 140 16.17 21.68 -17.54
CA LYS A 140 16.97 21.79 -18.77
C LYS A 140 16.85 20.58 -19.67
N GLY A 141 15.92 19.68 -19.37
CA GLY A 141 15.62 18.52 -20.19
C GLY A 141 15.10 18.91 -21.57
N PRO A 142 15.13 17.98 -22.54
CA PRO A 142 14.54 18.22 -23.85
C PRO A 142 13.06 18.58 -23.71
N SER A 143 12.65 19.70 -24.30
CA SER A 143 11.25 20.13 -24.37
C SER A 143 10.45 19.38 -25.43
N GLU A 144 11.15 18.80 -26.40
CA GLU A 144 10.58 18.04 -27.50
C GLU A 144 10.73 16.54 -27.23
N PRO A 145 9.76 15.72 -27.69
CA PRO A 145 9.90 14.28 -27.64
C PRO A 145 11.15 13.81 -28.39
N LEU A 146 11.83 12.79 -27.83
CA LEU A 146 13.01 12.19 -28.45
C LEU A 146 12.59 10.93 -29.20
N GLU A 147 12.74 10.94 -30.53
CA GLU A 147 12.67 9.73 -31.34
C GLU A 147 13.93 8.88 -31.11
N THR A 148 13.74 7.63 -30.73
CA THR A 148 14.82 6.68 -30.42
C THR A 148 14.32 5.24 -30.58
N GLN A 149 15.20 4.28 -30.34
CA GLN A 149 14.88 2.85 -30.37
C GLN A 149 14.97 2.26 -28.96
N ILE A 150 14.02 1.38 -28.66
CA ILE A 150 14.01 0.56 -27.44
C ILE A 150 14.02 -0.92 -27.83
N ARG A 151 14.53 -1.76 -26.94
CA ARG A 151 14.65 -3.19 -27.21
C ARG A 151 13.53 -3.97 -26.53
N ASP A 152 12.81 -4.76 -27.32
CA ASP A 152 11.82 -5.71 -26.80
C ASP A 152 12.50 -6.96 -26.19
N LYS A 153 11.70 -7.83 -25.57
CA LYS A 153 12.18 -9.10 -24.99
C LYS A 153 12.87 -10.03 -25.99
N SER A 154 12.47 -9.98 -27.26
CA SER A 154 13.03 -10.81 -28.32
C SER A 154 14.34 -10.25 -28.86
N GLY A 155 14.72 -9.04 -28.45
CA GLY A 155 15.90 -8.34 -28.93
C GLY A 155 15.65 -7.49 -30.17
N ASN A 156 14.40 -7.29 -30.58
CA ASN A 156 14.06 -6.40 -31.70
C ASN A 156 14.06 -4.95 -31.23
N ASP A 157 14.51 -4.07 -32.12
CA ASP A 157 14.44 -2.63 -31.90
C ASP A 157 13.07 -2.12 -32.35
N VAL A 158 12.38 -1.41 -31.46
CA VAL A 158 11.09 -0.76 -31.69
C VAL A 158 11.32 0.74 -31.76
N GLU A 159 10.89 1.37 -32.85
CA GLU A 159 10.98 2.82 -33.01
C GLU A 159 9.92 3.50 -32.14
N VAL A 160 10.38 4.39 -31.27
CA VAL A 160 9.53 5.05 -30.29
C VAL A 160 9.84 6.53 -30.14
N GLU A 161 8.80 7.28 -29.88
CA GLU A 161 8.87 8.64 -29.39
C GLU A 161 8.81 8.63 -27.85
N ILE A 162 9.82 9.18 -27.18
CA ILE A 162 9.89 9.22 -25.72
C ILE A 162 9.83 10.65 -25.20
N HIS A 163 8.85 10.91 -24.34
CA HIS A 163 8.75 12.15 -23.57
C HIS A 163 8.96 11.87 -22.09
N ARG A 164 9.80 12.67 -21.42
CA ARG A 164 10.16 12.47 -20.02
C ARG A 164 9.91 13.72 -19.20
N GLN A 165 9.32 13.55 -18.03
CA GLN A 165 9.11 14.62 -17.06
C GLN A 165 9.57 14.18 -15.68
N ALA A 166 10.12 15.12 -14.91
CA ALA A 166 10.56 14.86 -13.53
C ALA A 166 9.56 15.43 -12.54
N TYR A 167 9.18 14.61 -11.55
CA TYR A 167 8.30 14.98 -10.46
C TYR A 167 8.98 14.67 -9.13
N ARG A 168 8.86 15.59 -8.17
CA ARG A 168 9.39 15.37 -6.82
C ARG A 168 8.35 14.67 -5.97
N THR A 169 8.71 13.52 -5.40
CA THR A 169 7.86 12.72 -4.50
C THR A 169 8.55 12.57 -3.15
N GLY A 170 8.25 13.48 -2.22
CA GLY A 170 8.96 13.54 -0.93
C GLY A 170 10.41 13.98 -1.10
N GLU A 171 11.35 13.12 -0.70
CA GLU A 171 12.79 13.35 -0.81
C GLU A 171 13.37 12.85 -2.15
N ASP A 172 12.66 11.96 -2.85
CA ASP A 172 13.11 11.37 -4.10
C ASP A 172 12.54 12.08 -5.33
N TRP A 173 13.22 11.89 -6.46
CA TRP A 173 12.73 12.28 -7.78
C TRP A 173 12.24 11.06 -8.56
N VAL A 174 11.09 11.22 -9.20
CA VAL A 174 10.51 10.24 -10.11
C VAL A 174 10.52 10.80 -11.52
N ILE A 175 11.10 10.04 -12.44
CA ILE A 175 11.03 10.32 -13.87
C ILE A 175 9.84 9.56 -14.44
N VAL A 176 8.89 10.29 -15.03
CA VAL A 176 7.77 9.74 -15.78
C VAL A 176 8.18 9.73 -17.24
N GLY A 177 8.34 8.54 -17.81
CA GLY A 177 8.59 8.33 -19.24
C GLY A 177 7.31 7.88 -19.94
N ILE A 178 6.83 8.68 -20.88
CA ILE A 178 5.76 8.31 -21.81
C ILE A 178 6.42 7.91 -23.12
N VAL A 179 6.12 6.70 -23.58
CA VAL A 179 6.74 6.05 -24.73
C VAL A 179 5.62 5.70 -25.71
N ARG A 180 5.68 6.30 -26.89
CA ARG A 180 4.74 6.07 -27.98
C ARG A 180 5.43 5.27 -29.09
N ASP A 181 4.78 4.21 -29.54
CA ASP A 181 5.21 3.48 -30.73
C ASP A 181 4.90 4.31 -31.98
N ILE A 182 5.89 4.48 -32.85
CA ILE A 182 5.76 5.26 -34.09
C ILE A 182 5.90 4.38 -35.36
N THR A 183 5.90 3.05 -35.18
CA THR A 183 5.98 2.06 -36.26
C THR A 183 4.65 1.86 -37.00
#